data_AF-A0A516PVR4-F1
#
_entry.id   AF-A0A516PVR4-F1
#
_cell.length_a   1.000
_cell.length_b   1.000
_cell.length_c   1.000
_cell.angle_alpha   90.00
_cell.angle_beta   90.00
_cell.angle_gamma   90.00
#
_symmetry.space_group_name_H-M   'P 1'
#
loop_
_entity.id
_entity.type
_entity.pdbx_description
1 polymer ?
#
loop_
_entity_poly.entity_id
_entity_poly.type
_entity_poly.pdbx_seq_one_letter_code
_entity_poly.pdbx_strand_id
1 'polypeptide(L)' 'MRTTVRLDEDVVAAAEQLRRQRHIGFGEAVNELARAGMHAGSAHHRPRFRQRTSQLGLRVDVSNVADALEALDGLEHRS' A
#
# COMPACT_ATOMS: atom_id res chain seq x y z
N MET A 1 29.02 -9.76 11.60
CA MET A 1 29.15 -11.19 11.25
C MET A 1 29.54 -11.29 9.79
N ARG A 2 30.37 -12.28 9.40
CA ARG A 2 30.73 -12.51 7.99
C ARG A 2 29.95 -13.70 7.46
N THR A 3 29.15 -13.47 6.43
CA THR A 3 28.29 -14.48 5.81
C THR A 3 28.48 -14.41 4.30
N THR A 4 28.49 -15.55 3.62
CA THR A 4 28.44 -15.61 2.16
C THR A 4 27.01 -15.94 1.75
N VAL A 5 26.42 -15.10 0.90
CA VAL A 5 25.05 -15.27 0.38
C VAL A 5 25.08 -15.14 -1.14
N ARG A 6 24.19 -15.85 -1.82
CA ARG A 6 23.98 -15.68 -3.26
C ARG A 6 22.96 -14.56 -3.47
N LEU A 7 23.25 -13.63 -4.38
CA LEU A 7 22.36 -12.53 -4.72
C LEU A 7 21.94 -12.67 -6.18
N ASP A 8 20.66 -12.47 -6.44
CA ASP A 8 20.13 -12.36 -7.80
C ASP A 8 20.52 -11.01 -8.43
N GLU A 9 20.44 -10.93 -9.76
CA GLU A 9 20.94 -9.78 -10.53
C GLU A 9 20.22 -8.47 -10.18
N ASP A 10 18.92 -8.55 -9.88
CA ASP A 10 18.09 -7.42 -9.45
C ASP A 10 18.53 -6.87 -8.09
N VAL A 11 18.89 -7.74 -7.14
CA VAL A 11 19.40 -7.34 -5.83
C VAL A 11 20.76 -6.66 -5.95
N VAL A 12 21.63 -7.15 -6.83
CA VAL A 12 22.93 -6.53 -7.11
C VAL A 12 22.73 -5.14 -7.73
N ALA A 13 21.81 -5.00 -8.69
CA ALA A 13 21.50 -3.71 -9.31
C ALA A 13 20.96 -2.69 -8.30
N ALA A 14 20.07 -3.11 -7.40
CA ALA A 14 19.54 -2.27 -6.33
C ALA A 14 20.63 -1.82 -5.35
N ALA A 15 21.54 -2.73 -4.97
CA ALA A 15 22.68 -2.40 -4.11
C ALA A 15 23.61 -1.38 -4.78
N GLU A 16 23.95 -1.57 -6.06
CA GLU A 16 24.77 -0.62 -6.83
C GLU A 16 24.12 0.76 -6.96
N GLN A 17 22.81 0.82 -7.17
CA GLN A 17 22.08 2.08 -7.17
C GLN A 17 22.19 2.80 -5.83
N LEU A 18 22.03 2.08 -4.72
CA LEU A 18 22.14 2.65 -3.38
C LEU A 18 23.56 3.13 -3.08
N ARG A 19 24.59 2.39 -3.54
CA ARG A 19 26.00 2.81 -3.45
C ARG A 19 26.23 4.14 -4.14
N ARG A 20 25.69 4.34 -5.35
CA ARG A 20 25.83 5.61 -6.09
C ARG A 20 25.13 6.77 -5.41
N GLN A 21 23.98 6.53 -4.79
CA GLN A 21 23.19 7.57 -4.13
C GLN A 21 23.77 8.00 -2.78
N ARG A 22 24.34 7.06 -2.03
CA ARG A 22 24.76 7.28 -0.64
C ARG A 22 26.27 7.22 -0.42
N HIS A 23 27.04 6.91 -1.47
CA HIS A 23 28.50 6.77 -1.42
C HIS A 23 28.98 5.75 -0.37
N ILE A 24 28.27 4.64 -0.23
CA ILE A 24 28.56 3.57 0.74
C ILE A 24 29.16 2.32 0.09
N GLY A 25 29.72 1.42 0.92
CA GLY A 25 30.25 0.13 0.48
C GLY A 25 29.15 -0.86 0.06
N PHE A 26 29.51 -1.89 -0.73
CA PHE A 26 28.54 -2.89 -1.20
C PHE A 26 27.86 -3.66 -0.06
N GLY A 27 28.64 -4.18 0.90
CA GLY A 27 28.08 -4.88 2.05
C GLY A 27 27.19 -3.99 2.93
N GLU A 28 27.48 -2.70 3.00
CA GLU A 28 26.66 -1.72 3.71
C GLU A 28 25.34 -1.47 2.97
N ALA A 29 25.38 -1.30 1.65
CA ALA A 29 24.19 -1.19 0.82
C ALA A 29 23.28 -2.43 0.94
N VAL A 30 23.84 -3.64 0.93
CA VAL A 30 23.08 -4.89 1.13
C VAL A 30 22.42 -4.92 2.51
N ASN A 31 23.14 -4.53 3.57
CA ASN A 31 22.57 -4.48 4.92
C ASN A 31 21.42 -3.46 5.04
N GLU A 32 21.55 -2.31 4.39
CA GLU A 32 20.48 -1.30 4.33
C GLU A 32 19.24 -1.82 3.59
N LEU A 33 19.42 -2.49 2.45
CA LEU A 33 18.30 -3.12 1.73
C LEU A 33 17.62 -4.19 2.58
N ALA A 34 18.40 -5.04 3.26
CA ALA A 34 17.86 -6.05 4.17
C ALA A 34 17.07 -5.42 5.32
N ARG A 35 17.61 -4.36 5.95
CA ARG A 35 16.91 -3.60 6.99
C ARG A 35 15.61 -2.99 6.47
N ALA A 36 15.64 -2.33 5.33
CA ALA A 36 14.44 -1.75 4.73
C ALA A 36 13.37 -2.83 4.46
N GLY A 37 13.76 -3.99 3.94
CA GLY A 37 12.86 -5.12 3.71
C GLY A 37 12.22 -5.66 5.00
N MET A 38 13.00 -5.80 6.08
CA MET A 38 12.46 -6.24 7.38
C MET A 38 11.41 -5.28 7.95
N HIS A 39 11.52 -3.98 7.68
CA HIS A 39 10.56 -2.97 8.14
C HIS A 39 9.37 -2.79 7.19
N ALA A 40 9.53 -3.10 5.90
CA ALA A 40 8.48 -2.96 4.89
C ALA A 40 7.25 -3.83 5.18
N GLY A 41 7.44 -5.02 5.78
CA GLY A 41 6.34 -5.89 6.20
C GLY A 41 5.54 -5.35 7.39
N SER A 42 6.22 -4.67 8.33
CA SER A 42 5.59 -4.11 9.54
C SER A 42 4.82 -2.82 9.25
N ALA A 43 5.27 -2.02 8.27
CA ALA A 43 4.60 -0.80 7.84
C ALA A 43 3.30 -1.04 7.02
N HIS A 44 3.04 -2.29 6.62
CA HIS A 44 1.85 -2.67 5.84
C HIS A 44 0.61 -3.01 6.67
N HIS A 45 0.61 -2.72 7.98
CA HIS A 45 -0.65 -2.61 8.71
C HIS A 45 -1.38 -1.31 8.32
N ARG A 46 -1.65 -1.12 7.02
CA ARG A 46 -2.68 -0.20 6.58
C ARG A 46 -3.95 -0.62 7.33
N PRO A 47 -4.59 0.28 8.10
CA PRO A 47 -5.81 -0.10 8.82
C PRO A 47 -6.77 -0.71 7.81
N ARG A 48 -7.27 -1.92 8.11
CA ARG A 48 -8.24 -2.60 7.24
C ARG A 48 -9.32 -1.61 6.90
N PHE A 49 -9.65 -1.52 5.61
CA PHE A 49 -10.74 -0.67 5.15
C PHE A 49 -11.98 -0.95 6.00
N ARG A 50 -12.48 0.08 6.68
CA ARG A 50 -13.74 0.05 7.41
C ARG A 50 -14.72 0.94 6.69
N GLN A 51 -15.72 0.33 6.06
CA GLN A 51 -16.85 1.05 5.49
C GLN A 51 -17.55 1.82 6.60
N ARG A 52 -17.61 3.15 6.46
CA ARG A 52 -18.41 4.00 7.34
C ARG A 52 -19.83 3.98 6.82
N THR A 53 -20.71 3.23 7.49
CA THR A 53 -22.14 3.22 7.20
C THR A 53 -22.84 4.23 8.11
N SER A 54 -23.65 5.11 7.53
CA SER A 54 -24.56 6.00 8.25
C SER A 54 -25.99 5.62 7.91
N GLN A 55 -26.91 5.72 8.88
CA GLN A 55 -28.34 5.52 8.60
C GLN A 55 -28.88 6.74 7.86
N LEU A 56 -29.20 6.56 6.57
CA LEU A 56 -29.77 7.61 5.72
C LEU A 56 -31.28 7.81 5.95
N GLY A 57 -31.94 6.99 6.78
CA GLY A 57 -33.38 7.06 7.03
C GLY A 57 -34.26 6.72 5.82
N LEU A 58 -33.65 6.21 4.73
CA LEU A 58 -34.29 5.96 3.45
C LEU A 58 -34.48 4.44 3.23
N ARG A 59 -35.66 4.04 2.77
CA ARG A 59 -35.91 2.68 2.26
C ARG A 59 -36.07 2.79 0.75
N VAL A 60 -35.11 2.25 0.01
CA VAL A 60 -35.13 2.22 -1.46
C VAL A 60 -35.42 0.79 -1.88
N ASP A 61 -36.37 0.62 -2.79
CA ASP A 61 -36.62 -0.69 -3.41
C ASP A 61 -35.48 -1.00 -4.39
N VAL A 62 -34.73 -2.05 -4.11
CA VAL A 62 -33.54 -2.43 -4.90
C VAL A 62 -33.85 -3.42 -6.02
N SER A 63 -35.13 -3.71 -6.28
CA SER A 63 -35.53 -4.57 -7.40
C SER A 63 -35.29 -3.87 -8.75
N ASN A 64 -35.28 -2.54 -8.76
CA ASN A 64 -34.79 -1.72 -9.87
C ASN A 64 -33.59 -0.86 -9.42
N VAL A 65 -32.39 -1.32 -9.77
CA VAL A 65 -31.13 -0.67 -9.39
C VAL A 65 -30.97 0.72 -10.02
N ALA A 66 -31.53 0.97 -11.21
CA ALA A 66 -31.42 2.26 -11.88
C ALA A 66 -32.17 3.36 -11.12
N ASP A 67 -33.45 3.11 -10.81
CA ASP A 67 -34.29 4.05 -10.03
C ASP A 67 -33.73 4.26 -8.61
N ALA A 68 -33.14 3.20 -8.03
CA ALA A 68 -32.54 3.27 -6.71
C ALA A 68 -31.31 4.20 -6.65
N LEU A 69 -30.46 4.16 -7.68
CA LEU A 69 -29.28 5.02 -7.77
C LEU A 69 -29.66 6.48 -8.06
N GLU A 70 -30.64 6.72 -8.94
CA GLU A 70 -31.12 8.07 -9.25
C GLU A 70 -31.75 8.77 -8.02
N ALA A 71 -32.48 8.01 -7.19
CA ALA A 71 -33.03 8.52 -5.92
C ALA A 71 -31.93 8.90 -4.91
N LEU A 72 -30.79 8.23 -4.92
CA LEU A 72 -29.66 8.51 -4.03
C LEU A 72 -28.86 9.73 -4.52
N ASP A 73 -28.56 9.82 -5.82
CA ASP A 73 -27.85 10.96 -6.42
C ASP A 73 -28.61 12.29 -6.22
N GLY A 74 -29.95 12.25 -6.25
CA GLY A 74 -30.81 13.42 -6.02
C GLY A 74 -30.81 13.95 -4.57
N LEU A 75 -30.37 13.15 -3.59
CA LEU A 75 -30.27 13.56 -2.18
C LEU A 75 -28.94 14.24 -1.86
N GLU A 76 -27.86 13.85 -2.55
CA GLU A 76 -26.53 14.44 -2.36
C GLU A 76 -26.45 15.91 -2.83
N HIS A 77 -27.35 16.32 -3.72
CA HIS A 77 -27.39 17.67 -4.29
C HIS A 77 -28.20 18.71 -3.48
N ARG A 78 -28.73 18.34 -2.30
CA ARG A 78 -29.62 19.20 -1.49
C ARG A 78 -29.09 19.55 -0.09
N SER A 79 -27.78 19.40 0.14
CA SER A 79 -27.09 19.76 1.39
C SER A 79 -26.13 20.92 1.21
#